data_AF-A0A7K9LRK5-F1
#
_entry.id   AF-A0A7K9LRK5-F1
#
_cell.length_a   1.000
_cell.length_b   1.000
_cell.length_c   1.000
_cell.angle_alpha   90.00
_cell.angle_beta   90.00
_cell.angle_gamma   90.00
#
_symmetry.space_group_name_H-M   'P 1'
#
loop_
_entity.id
_entity.type
_entity.pdbx_description
1 polymer ?
#
loop_
_entity_poly.entity_id
_entity_poly.type
_entity_poly.pdbx_seq_one_letter_code
_entity_poly.pdbx_strand_id
1 'polypeptide(L)'
;AVDELLAEAGAPLELREGGVGAVTVTVPWAALGTEPVRLRLSHLRLVLRPRQPGSPGPGSPPPGGSQQGRDPPPEPPPLEGLEALALTIDAVLRRLQVLLEDAELRVELPPQ
;
A
#
# COMPACT_ATOMS: atom_id res chain seq x y z
N ALA A 1 -1.98 -4.99 -1.99
CA ALA A 1 -0.76 -5.39 -1.23
C ALA A 1 0.46 -5.40 -2.17
N VAL A 2 1.72 -5.49 -1.71
CA VAL A 2 2.94 -5.27 -2.52
C VAL A 2 2.94 -6.00 -3.89
N ASP A 3 2.37 -7.21 -3.97
CA ASP A 3 2.22 -7.95 -5.23
C ASP A 3 1.35 -7.25 -6.28
N GLU A 4 0.27 -6.58 -5.85
CA GLU A 4 -0.57 -5.77 -6.74
C GLU A 4 0.21 -4.57 -7.27
N LEU A 5 1.01 -3.90 -6.42
CA LEU A 5 1.86 -2.78 -6.85
C LEU A 5 2.93 -3.24 -7.86
N LEU A 6 3.52 -4.41 -7.63
CA LEU A 6 4.46 -5.02 -8.57
C LEU A 6 3.77 -5.38 -9.89
N ALA A 7 2.55 -5.90 -9.85
CA ALA A 7 1.75 -6.20 -11.03
C ALA A 7 1.34 -4.94 -11.80
N GLU A 8 0.91 -3.88 -11.11
CA GLU A 8 0.59 -2.57 -11.69
C GLU A 8 1.82 -1.92 -12.34
N ALA A 9 3.00 -2.10 -11.75
CA ALA A 9 4.27 -1.68 -12.32
C ALA A 9 4.75 -2.55 -13.49
N GLY A 10 4.04 -3.64 -13.83
CA GLY A 10 4.43 -4.58 -14.87
C GLY A 10 5.67 -5.41 -14.52
N ALA A 11 6.05 -5.48 -13.23
CA ALA A 11 7.21 -6.24 -12.79
C ALA A 11 6.91 -7.75 -12.83
N PRO A 12 7.78 -8.58 -13.45
CA PRO A 12 7.62 -10.03 -13.48
C PRO A 12 8.06 -10.69 -12.16
N LEU A 13 7.80 -10.04 -11.02
CA LEU A 13 8.24 -10.46 -9.69
C LEU A 13 7.02 -10.57 -8.77
N GLU A 14 7.08 -11.52 -7.85
CA GLU A 14 6.12 -11.67 -6.76
C GLU A 14 6.88 -11.68 -5.42
N LEU A 15 6.28 -11.06 -4.41
CA LEU A 15 6.77 -11.02 -3.04
C LEU A 15 6.56 -12.38 -2.40
N ARG A 16 7.66 -13.04 -2.04
CA ARG A 16 7.65 -14.32 -1.32
C ARG A 16 7.59 -14.09 0.19
N GLU A 17 8.47 -13.21 0.68
CA GLU A 17 8.59 -12.89 2.10
C GLU A 17 8.89 -11.41 2.26
N GLY A 18 8.30 -10.79 3.28
CA GLY A 18 8.53 -9.40 3.63
C GLY A 18 8.59 -9.22 5.13
N GLY A 19 9.49 -8.37 5.60
CA GLY A 19 9.61 -8.02 7.00
C GLY A 19 10.15 -6.61 7.16
N VAL A 20 9.68 -5.92 8.20
CA VAL A 20 10.21 -4.63 8.62
C VAL A 20 10.59 -4.73 10.09
N GLY A 21 11.81 -4.33 10.43
CA GLY A 21 12.27 -4.38 11.82
C GLY A 21 11.69 -3.25 12.65
N ALA A 22 11.73 -2.02 12.14
CA ALA A 22 11.18 -0.87 12.84
C ALA A 22 10.50 0.12 11.88
N VAL A 23 9.40 0.70 12.35
CA VAL A 23 8.67 1.76 11.67
C VAL A 23 8.61 2.95 12.62
N THR A 24 9.16 4.08 12.21
CA THR A 24 9.12 5.33 12.98
C THR A 24 8.41 6.40 12.18
N VAL A 25 7.43 7.05 12.80
CA VAL A 25 6.70 8.18 12.21
C VAL A 25 7.01 9.44 13.01
N THR A 26 7.49 10.48 12.33
CA THR A 26 7.73 11.79 12.94
C THR A 26 6.77 12.81 12.33
N VAL A 27 5.86 13.32 13.16
CA VAL A 27 4.84 14.30 12.76
C VAL A 27 5.19 15.67 13.33
N PRO A 28 5.49 16.69 12.50
CA PRO A 28 5.75 18.03 12.97
C PRO A 28 4.44 18.79 13.18
N TRP A 29 3.70 18.50 14.26
CA TRP A 29 2.35 19.06 14.49
C TRP A 29 2.28 20.59 14.37
N ALA A 30 3.30 21.30 14.88
CA ALA A 30 3.36 22.77 14.83
C ALA A 30 3.58 23.33 13.41
N ALA A 31 4.06 22.50 12.48
CA ALA A 31 4.44 22.91 11.12
C ALA A 31 3.85 21.96 10.06
N LEU A 32 2.76 21.25 10.34
CA LEU A 32 2.22 20.22 9.45
C LEU A 32 1.88 20.73 8.04
N GLY A 33 1.54 22.02 7.93
CA GLY A 33 1.26 22.69 6.65
C GLY A 33 2.50 23.11 5.86
N THR A 34 3.67 23.18 6.49
CA THR A 34 4.92 23.72 5.88
C THR A 34 6.08 22.73 5.90
N GLU A 35 6.12 21.80 6.84
CA GLU A 35 7.11 20.72 6.97
C GLU A 35 6.48 19.36 6.60
N PRO A 36 7.27 18.44 6.02
CA PRO A 36 6.80 17.10 5.68
C PRO A 36 6.73 16.20 6.92
N VAL A 37 5.76 15.29 6.94
CA VAL A 37 5.78 14.13 7.84
C VAL A 37 6.83 13.16 7.36
N ARG A 38 7.63 12.60 8.28
CA ARG A 38 8.69 11.65 7.95
C ARG A 38 8.32 10.26 8.41
N LEU A 39 8.36 9.31 7.49
CA LEU A 39 8.24 7.89 7.74
C LEU A 39 9.62 7.25 7.57
N ARG A 40 10.14 6.61 8.61
CA ARG A 40 11.41 5.89 8.57
C ARG A 40 11.16 4.41 8.74
N LEU A 41 11.63 3.63 7.78
CA LEU A 41 11.56 2.17 7.76
C LEU A 41 12.98 1.65 7.91
N SER A 42 13.26 0.96 9.02
CA SER A 42 14.57 0.40 9.30
C SER A 42 14.53 -1.13 9.25
N HIS A 43 15.58 -1.74 8.71
CA HIS A 43 15.70 -3.19 8.54
C HIS A 43 14.56 -3.79 7.70
N LEU A 44 14.26 -3.15 6.56
CA LEU A 44 13.32 -3.68 5.59
C LEU A 44 13.98 -4.86 4.86
N ARG A 45 13.34 -6.03 4.87
CA ARG A 45 13.76 -7.19 4.10
C ARG A 45 12.64 -7.62 3.19
N LEU A 46 12.92 -7.70 1.89
CA LEU A 46 11.99 -8.19 0.89
C LEU A 46 12.67 -9.30 0.09
N VAL A 47 11.99 -10.44 -0.02
CA VAL A 47 12.41 -11.58 -0.85
C VAL A 47 11.42 -11.68 -2.00
N LEU A 48 11.91 -11.45 -3.20
CA LEU A 48 11.15 -11.53 -4.44
C LEU A 48 11.54 -12.80 -5.21
N ARG A 49 10.59 -13.36 -5.95
CA ARG A 49 10.86 -14.44 -6.91
C ARG A 49 10.26 -14.08 -8.27
N PRO A 50 10.82 -14.58 -9.39
CA PRO A 50 10.18 -14.46 -10.70
C PRO A 50 8.79 -15.08 -10.68
N ARG A 51 7.79 -14.30 -11.10
CA ARG A 51 6.42 -14.78 -11.23
C ARG A 51 6.34 -15.79 -12.37
N GLN A 52 5.81 -16.99 -12.11
CA GLN A 52 5.71 -17.99 -13.17
C GLN A 52 4.67 -17.59 -14.23
N PRO A 53 4.98 -17.73 -15.53
CA PRO A 53 4.02 -17.44 -16.60
C PRO A 53 2.86 -18.43 -16.51
N GLY A 54 1.69 -17.96 -16.08
CA GLY A 54 0.48 -18.76 -15.94
C GLY A 54 -0.22 -18.69 -14.58
N SER A 55 0.36 -18.02 -13.57
CA SER A 55 -0.35 -17.79 -12.31
C SER A 55 -1.47 -16.77 -12.53
N PRO A 56 -2.76 -17.15 -12.37
CA PRO A 56 -3.87 -16.22 -12.44
C PRO A 56 -3.59 -15.10 -11.44
N GLY A 57 -3.70 -13.84 -11.87
CA GLY A 57 -3.69 -12.74 -10.90
C GLY A 57 -4.83 -12.97 -9.89
N PRO A 58 -4.62 -12.69 -8.59
CA PRO A 58 -5.71 -12.67 -7.64
C PRO A 58 -6.64 -11.54 -8.06
N GLY A 59 -7.73 -11.86 -8.76
CA GLY A 59 -8.63 -10.83 -9.27
C GLY A 59 -9.64 -11.21 -10.33
N SER A 60 -9.65 -12.43 -10.88
CA SER A 60 -10.73 -12.83 -11.79
C SER A 60 -12.03 -13.04 -11.02
N PRO A 61 -13.04 -12.15 -11.10
CA PRO A 61 -14.33 -12.40 -10.50
C PRO A 61 -15.08 -13.43 -11.37
N PRO A 62 -15.85 -14.36 -10.80
CA PRO A 62 -16.78 -15.17 -11.59
C PRO A 62 -17.85 -14.28 -12.23
N PRO A 63 -18.19 -14.45 -13.51
CA PRO A 63 -19.33 -13.78 -14.10
C PRO A 63 -20.60 -14.55 -13.68
N GLY A 64 -21.46 -13.93 -12.88
CA GLY A 64 -22.80 -14.44 -12.63
C GLY A 64 -23.17 -14.50 -11.16
N GLY A 65 -23.92 -13.49 -10.73
CA GLY A 65 -24.65 -13.47 -9.47
C GLY A 65 -25.69 -12.36 -9.54
N SER A 66 -26.95 -12.74 -9.67
CA SER A 66 -28.12 -11.90 -9.85
C SER A 66 -28.14 -10.68 -8.91
N GLN A 67 -28.21 -9.48 -9.48
CA GLN A 67 -28.44 -8.25 -8.70
C GLN A 67 -29.90 -8.23 -8.24
N GLN A 68 -30.18 -8.86 -7.09
CA GLN A 68 -31.41 -8.63 -6.36
C GLN A 68 -31.22 -7.28 -5.64
N GLY A 69 -32.01 -6.29 -6.07
CA GLY A 69 -32.01 -4.94 -5.51
C GLY A 69 -32.04 -4.95 -3.99
N ARG A 70 -30.92 -4.56 -3.39
CA ARG A 70 -30.82 -4.15 -2.00
C ARG A 70 -30.77 -2.63 -2.05
N ASP A 71 -31.80 -2.01 -1.49
CA ASP A 71 -31.82 -0.56 -1.29
C ASP A 71 -30.48 -0.17 -0.60
N PRO A 72 -29.71 0.79 -1.13
CA PRO A 72 -28.49 1.20 -0.47
C PRO A 72 -28.83 1.64 0.95
N PRO A 73 -28.05 1.24 1.97
CA PRO A 73 -28.25 1.74 3.32
C PRO A 73 -28.21 3.27 3.29
N PRO A 74 -29.05 3.96 4.08
CA PRO A 74 -29.10 5.41 4.10
C PRO A 74 -27.69 5.95 4.32
N GLU A 75 -27.24 6.87 3.47
CA GLU A 75 -25.93 7.49 3.61
C GLU A 75 -25.81 8.09 5.01
N PRO A 76 -24.70 7.82 5.73
CA PRO A 76 -24.48 8.42 7.03
C PRO A 76 -24.52 9.95 6.88
N PRO A 77 -25.09 10.69 7.85
CA PRO A 77 -25.19 12.14 7.77
C PRO A 77 -23.81 12.76 7.53
N PRO A 78 -23.71 13.83 6.72
CA PRO A 78 -22.43 14.43 6.37
C PRO A 78 -21.72 14.90 7.65
N LEU A 79 -20.58 14.29 7.93
CA LEU A 79 -19.71 14.65 9.05
C LEU A 79 -18.67 15.63 8.51
N GLU A 80 -18.97 16.93 8.53
CA GLU A 80 -18.06 18.00 8.07
C GLU A 80 -16.64 17.84 8.66
N GLY A 81 -16.53 17.39 9.91
CA GLY A 81 -15.25 17.13 10.58
C GLY A 81 -14.47 15.93 10.01
N LEU A 82 -15.14 14.91 9.48
CA LEU A 82 -14.51 13.74 8.88
C LEU A 82 -13.99 14.06 7.47
N GLU A 83 -14.71 14.86 6.71
CA GLU A 83 -14.26 15.35 5.39
C GLU A 83 -13.03 16.25 5.52
N ALA A 84 -13.03 17.16 6.49
CA ALA A 84 -11.86 17.98 6.82
C ALA A 84 -10.66 17.13 7.26
N LEU A 85 -10.90 16.05 8.01
CA LEU A 85 -9.86 15.10 8.40
C LEU A 85 -9.31 14.34 7.18
N ALA A 86 -10.18 13.86 6.28
CA ALA A 86 -9.77 13.17 5.07
C ALA A 86 -8.89 14.06 4.16
N LEU A 87 -9.30 15.32 3.96
CA LEU A 87 -8.51 16.32 3.25
C LEU A 87 -7.14 16.56 3.92
N THR A 88 -7.10 16.55 5.25
CA THR A 88 -5.87 16.70 6.02
C THR A 88 -4.96 15.48 5.86
N ILE A 89 -5.51 14.27 5.90
CA ILE A 89 -4.76 13.03 5.65
C ILE A 89 -4.17 13.04 4.24
N ASP A 90 -4.96 13.37 3.22
CA ASP A 90 -4.48 13.47 1.84
C ASP A 90 -3.38 14.51 1.67
N ALA A 91 -3.54 15.68 2.28
CA ALA A 91 -2.52 16.73 2.26
C ALA A 91 -1.21 16.28 2.93
N VAL A 92 -1.32 15.53 4.03
CA VAL A 92 -0.17 14.93 4.73
C VAL A 92 0.48 13.83 3.89
N LEU A 93 -0.30 12.93 3.29
CA LEU A 93 0.21 11.83 2.46
C LEU A 93 0.96 12.34 1.23
N ARG A 94 0.48 13.42 0.59
CA ARG A 94 1.18 14.07 -0.55
C ARG A 94 2.55 14.63 -0.19
N ARG A 95 2.79 14.90 1.09
CA ARG A 95 4.02 15.51 1.61
C ARG A 95 4.82 14.53 2.47
N LEU A 96 4.44 13.26 2.48
CA LEU A 96 5.11 12.23 3.24
C LEU A 96 6.49 11.98 2.64
N GLN A 97 7.54 12.14 3.45
CA GLN A 97 8.89 11.74 3.10
C GLN A 97 9.17 10.37 3.69
N VAL A 98 9.52 9.41 2.84
CA VAL A 98 9.87 8.06 3.25
C VAL A 98 11.38 7.89 3.20
N LEU A 99 11.97 7.45 4.31
CA LEU A 99 13.37 7.09 4.43
C LEU A 99 13.49 5.60 4.70
N LEU A 100 14.30 4.93 3.88
CA LEU A 100 14.62 3.51 4.02
C LEU A 100 16.05 3.40 4.57
N GLU A 101 16.21 2.77 5.73
CA GLU A 101 17.51 2.50 6.35
C GLU A 101 17.72 0.98 6.43
N ASP A 102 18.93 0.52 6.08
CA ASP A 102 19.31 -0.89 6.11
C ASP A 102 18.30 -1.80 5.38
N ALA A 103 17.89 -1.38 4.17
CA ALA A 103 16.96 -2.13 3.33
C ALA A 103 17.70 -3.20 2.50
N GLU A 104 17.24 -4.45 2.60
CA GLU A 104 17.73 -5.58 1.82
C GLU A 104 16.64 -6.09 0.87
N LEU A 105 16.99 -6.15 -0.41
CA LEU A 105 16.15 -6.74 -1.46
C LEU A 105 16.84 -7.99 -2.00
N ARG A 106 16.24 -9.16 -1.80
CA ARG A 106 16.75 -10.43 -2.31
C ARG A 106 15.86 -10.93 -3.44
N VAL A 107 16.46 -11.32 -4.56
CA VAL A 107 15.75 -11.96 -5.68
C VAL A 107 16.20 -13.41 -5.77
N GLU A 108 15.28 -14.35 -5.57
CA GLU A 108 15.53 -15.78 -5.62
C GLU A 108 15.18 -16.32 -7.00
N LEU A 109 16.20 -16.70 -7.76
CA LEU A 109 16.03 -17.33 -9.07
C LEU A 109 15.81 -18.84 -8.89
N PRO A 110 14.95 -19.46 -9.71
CA PRO A 110 14.80 -20.92 -9.72
C PRO A 110 16.12 -21.59 -10.10
N PRO A 111 16.38 -22.83 -9.62
CA PRO A 111 17.54 -23.60 -10.04
C PRO A 111 17.51 -23.83 -11.56
N GLN A 112 18.68 -23.68 -12.21
CA GLN A 112 18.88 -23.93 -13.65
C GLN A 112 18.94 -25.42 -13.97
#